data_AF-A0AA42ECV1-F1
#
_entry.id   AF-A0AA42ECV1-F1
#
_cell.length_a   1.000
_cell.length_b   1.000
_cell.length_c   1.000
_cell.angle_alpha   90.00
_cell.angle_beta   90.00
_cell.angle_gamma   90.00
#
_symmetry.space_group_name_H-M   'P 1'
#
loop_
_entity.id
_entity.type
_entity.pdbx_description
1 polymer ?
#
loop_
_entity_poly.entity_id
_entity_poly.type
_entity_poly.pdbx_seq_one_letter_code
_entity_poly.pdbx_strand_id
1 'polypeptide(L)'
;MKMKRPKWLTLLTVTKVIFLFLVISGLVLGFFDIALSKLFLNQALGTFAVSAYLEVVKLKEWHEKTLNDERQAAEITGRILYKLKMRGCKITINGEEVKD
;
A
#
# COMPACT_ATOMS: atom_id res chain seq x y z
N MET A 1 -22.72 9.53 2.11
CA MET A 1 -21.57 10.16 2.80
C MET A 1 -20.45 10.37 1.79
N LYS A 2 -19.93 11.60 1.60
CA LYS A 2 -18.72 11.82 0.78
C LYS A 2 -17.53 11.25 1.56
N MET A 3 -17.05 10.07 1.17
CA MET A 3 -15.82 9.51 1.73
C MET A 3 -14.67 10.49 1.42
N LYS A 4 -14.14 11.16 2.46
CA LYS A 4 -12.93 11.96 2.33
C LYS A 4 -11.80 11.00 1.97
N ARG A 5 -11.15 11.23 0.82
CA ARG A 5 -9.96 10.45 0.45
C ARG A 5 -8.90 10.61 1.55
N PRO A 6 -8.21 9.53 1.93
CA PRO A 6 -7.14 9.61 2.91
C PRO A 6 -6.04 10.56 2.41
N LYS A 7 -5.50 11.38 3.32
CA LYS A 7 -4.58 12.48 3.00
C LYS A 7 -3.37 12.02 2.18
N TRP A 8 -2.83 10.84 2.47
CA TRP A 8 -1.69 10.27 1.75
C TRP A 8 -2.01 9.95 0.28
N LEU A 9 -3.24 9.54 -0.01
CA LEU A 9 -3.69 9.16 -1.35
C LEU A 9 -3.89 10.41 -2.22
N THR A 10 -4.34 11.50 -1.59
CA THR A 10 -4.31 12.84 -2.19
C THR A 10 -2.87 13.27 -2.46
N LEU A 11 -1.95 13.09 -1.51
CA LEU A 11 -0.54 13.45 -1.67
C LEU A 11 0.11 12.70 -2.85
N LEU A 12 -0.04 11.38 -2.90
CA LEU A 12 0.46 10.52 -3.97
C LEU A 12 -0.08 10.97 -5.35
N THR A 13 -1.38 11.27 -5.42
CA THR A 13 -2.02 11.72 -6.66
C THR A 13 -1.42 13.06 -7.11
N VAL A 14 -1.26 14.01 -6.18
CA VAL A 14 -0.67 15.32 -6.46
C VAL A 14 0.78 15.17 -6.92
N THR A 15 1.60 14.37 -6.25
CA THR A 15 3.00 14.13 -6.62
C THR A 15 3.12 13.52 -8.02
N LYS A 16 2.24 12.57 -8.38
CA LYS A 16 2.21 11.98 -9.73
C LYS A 16 1.84 13.00 -10.81
N VAL A 17 0.87 13.88 -10.53
CA VAL A 17 0.48 14.96 -11.46
C VAL A 17 1.62 15.95 -11.65
N ILE A 18 2.30 16.35 -10.57
CA ILE A 18 3.47 17.25 -10.63
C ILE A 18 4.61 16.59 -11.42
N PHE A 19 4.89 15.30 -11.17
CA PHE A 19 5.89 14.55 -11.93
C PHE A 19 5.59 14.58 -13.43
N LEU A 20 4.36 14.24 -13.83
CA LEU A 20 3.95 14.23 -15.24
C LEU A 20 4.08 15.61 -15.88
N PHE A 21 3.67 16.66 -15.15
CA PHE A 21 3.83 18.04 -15.59
C PHE A 21 5.30 18.40 -15.80
N LEU A 22 6.18 18.08 -14.85
CA LEU A 22 7.62 18.37 -14.96
C LEU A 22 8.27 17.65 -16.13
N VAL A 23 7.90 16.39 -16.40
CA VAL A 23 8.39 15.64 -17.56
C VAL A 23 7.94 16.29 -18.86
N ILE A 24 6.65 16.59 -19.01
CA ILE A 24 6.11 17.20 -20.23
C ILE A 24 6.74 18.58 -20.45
N SER A 25 6.78 19.43 -19.43
CA SER A 25 7.42 20.74 -19.49
C SER A 25 8.91 20.62 -19.83
N GLY A 26 9.63 19.69 -19.22
CA GLY A 26 11.05 19.46 -19.51
C GLY A 26 11.30 19.06 -20.97
N LEU A 27 10.44 18.19 -21.54
CA LEU A 27 10.54 17.79 -22.95
C LEU A 27 10.22 18.95 -23.90
N VAL A 28 9.16 19.72 -23.63
CA VAL A 28 8.79 20.89 -24.45
C VAL A 28 9.89 21.96 -24.40
N LEU A 29 10.40 22.25 -23.21
CA LEU A 29 11.49 23.21 -23.03
C LEU A 29 12.79 22.75 -23.68
N GLY A 30 13.01 21.44 -23.86
CA GLY A 30 14.19 20.91 -24.55
C GLY A 30 14.34 21.38 -26.00
N PHE A 31 13.23 21.79 -26.63
CA PHE A 31 13.25 22.38 -27.98
C PHE A 31 13.72 23.85 -27.99
N PHE A 32 13.65 24.54 -26.86
CA PHE A 32 13.96 25.97 -26.75
C PHE A 32 15.24 26.24 -25.94
N ASP A 33 15.41 25.55 -24.81
CA ASP A 33 16.52 25.72 -23.88
C ASP A 33 16.84 24.40 -23.17
N ILE A 34 18.03 23.87 -23.46
CA ILE A 34 18.54 22.60 -22.91
C ILE A 34 18.85 22.72 -21.41
N ALA A 35 19.29 23.86 -20.92
CA ALA A 35 19.60 24.06 -19.50
C ALA A 35 18.31 24.09 -18.68
N LEU A 36 17.29 24.80 -19.17
CA LEU A 36 15.97 24.83 -18.54
C LEU A 36 15.33 23.43 -18.56
N SER A 37 15.41 22.73 -19.69
CA SER A 37 14.94 21.33 -19.81
C SER A 37 15.57 20.40 -18.77
N LYS A 38 16.90 20.45 -18.60
CA LYS A 38 17.62 19.65 -17.61
C LYS A 38 17.17 19.95 -16.18
N LEU A 39 16.90 21.21 -15.83
CA LEU A 39 16.40 21.58 -14.51
C LEU A 39 15.04 20.93 -14.23
N PHE A 40 14.11 21.00 -15.17
CA PHE A 40 12.77 20.40 -15.04
C PHE A 40 12.83 18.87 -14.95
N LEU A 41 13.68 18.22 -15.76
CA LEU A 41 13.86 16.76 -15.71
C LEU A 41 14.55 16.29 -14.43
N ASN A 42 15.52 17.05 -13.90
CA ASN A 42 16.12 16.75 -12.60
C ASN A 42 15.11 16.89 -11.45
N GLN A 43 14.23 17.91 -11.50
CA GLN A 43 13.13 17.99 -10.53
C GLN A 43 12.11 16.87 -10.71
N ALA A 44 11.86 16.41 -11.94
CA ALA A 44 11.04 15.23 -12.20
C ALA A 44 11.64 13.98 -11.53
N LEU A 45 12.96 13.79 -11.59
CA LEU A 45 13.61 12.68 -10.88
C LEU A 45 13.45 12.77 -9.37
N GLY A 46 13.58 13.97 -8.79
CA GLY A 46 13.33 14.18 -7.36
C GLY A 46 11.89 13.85 -6.95
N THR A 47 10.90 14.30 -7.74
CA THR A 47 9.49 13.99 -7.49
C THR A 47 9.16 12.51 -7.71
N PHE A 48 9.84 11.83 -8.64
CA PHE A 48 9.75 10.38 -8.82
C PHE A 48 10.22 9.63 -7.58
N ALA A 49 11.37 10.01 -7.01
CA ALA A 49 11.90 9.40 -5.78
C ALA A 49 10.91 9.55 -4.60
N VAL A 50 10.29 10.73 -4.45
CA VAL A 50 9.24 10.96 -3.44
C VAL A 50 8.02 10.08 -3.70
N SER A 51 7.58 9.95 -4.96
CA SER A 51 6.47 9.05 -5.32
C SER A 51 6.79 7.59 -4.98
N ALA A 52 8.00 7.13 -5.30
CA ALA A 52 8.44 5.77 -4.99
C ALA A 52 8.46 5.51 -3.47
N TYR A 53 8.97 6.46 -2.69
CA TYR A 53 8.95 6.38 -1.23
C TYR A 53 7.51 6.24 -0.68
N LEU A 54 6.58 7.07 -1.17
CA LEU A 54 5.17 6.99 -0.76
C LEU A 54 4.52 5.66 -1.11
N GLU A 55 4.87 5.05 -2.24
CA GLU A 55 4.39 3.72 -2.62
C GLU A 55 4.94 2.61 -1.71
N VAL A 56 6.23 2.70 -1.31
CA VAL A 56 6.83 1.75 -0.36
C VAL A 56 6.15 1.85 1.01
N VAL A 57 5.93 3.05 1.53
CA VAL A 57 5.21 3.25 2.80
C VAL A 57 3.81 2.65 2.73
N LYS A 58 3.08 2.87 1.63
CA LYS A 58 1.77 2.28 1.40
C LYS A 58 1.82 0.75 1.38
N LEU A 59 2.80 0.16 0.70
CA LEU A 59 2.97 -1.30 0.66
C LEU A 59 3.19 -1.87 2.06
N LYS A 60 3.98 -1.17 2.88
CA LYS A 60 4.21 -1.54 4.28
C LYS A 60 2.92 -1.46 5.11
N GLU A 61 2.20 -0.34 5.04
CA GLU A 61 0.91 -0.18 5.75
C GLU A 61 -0.12 -1.23 5.32
N TRP A 62 -0.19 -1.52 4.02
CA TRP A 62 -1.08 -2.56 3.50
C TRP A 62 -0.71 -3.94 4.03
N HIS A 63 0.58 -4.28 4.06
CA HIS A 63 1.06 -5.55 4.59
C HIS A 63 0.77 -5.72 6.08
N GLU A 64 1.04 -4.68 6.89
CA GLU A 64 0.71 -4.68 8.33
C GLU A 64 -0.78 -4.86 8.58
N LYS A 65 -1.62 -4.20 7.77
CA LYS A 65 -3.07 -4.36 7.86
C LYS A 65 -3.53 -5.77 7.51
N THR A 66 -3.05 -6.33 6.40
CA THR A 66 -3.41 -7.69 5.97
C THR A 66 -3.00 -8.72 7.02
N LEU A 67 -1.79 -8.61 7.57
CA LEU A 67 -1.33 -9.48 8.67
C LEU A 67 -2.24 -9.38 9.90
N ASN A 68 -2.68 -8.18 10.26
CA ASN A 68 -3.57 -7.99 11.40
C ASN A 68 -4.96 -8.56 11.16
N ASP A 69 -5.50 -8.39 9.94
CA ASP A 69 -6.79 -8.96 9.54
C ASP A 69 -6.74 -10.50 9.54
N GLU A 70 -5.65 -11.09 9.02
CA GLU A 70 -5.41 -12.54 9.08
C GLU A 70 -5.27 -13.05 10.52
N ARG A 71 -4.53 -12.33 11.38
CA ARG A 71 -4.41 -12.67 12.80
C ARG A 71 -5.77 -12.65 13.49
N GLN A 72 -6.60 -11.64 13.25
CA GLN A 72 -7.96 -11.59 13.81
C GLN A 72 -8.82 -12.74 13.30
N ALA A 73 -8.74 -13.08 12.02
CA ALA A 73 -9.44 -14.23 11.46
C ALA A 73 -8.98 -15.54 12.11
N ALA A 74 -7.68 -15.71 12.34
CA ALA A 74 -7.12 -16.86 13.03
C ALA A 74 -7.58 -16.94 14.50
N GLU A 75 -7.59 -15.81 15.22
CA GLU A 75 -8.10 -15.74 16.60
C GLU A 75 -9.60 -16.09 16.70
N ILE A 76 -10.42 -15.57 15.78
CA ILE A 76 -11.85 -15.91 15.70
C ILE A 76 -12.02 -17.41 15.42
N THR A 77 -11.28 -17.93 14.45
CA THR A 77 -11.31 -19.36 14.09
C THR A 77 -10.89 -20.23 15.28
N GLY A 78 -9.82 -19.88 15.98
CA GLY A 78 -9.39 -20.57 17.20
C GLY A 78 -10.45 -20.55 18.31
N ARG A 79 -11.13 -19.42 18.51
CA ARG A 79 -12.24 -19.31 19.49
C ARG A 79 -13.44 -20.18 19.10
N ILE A 80 -13.79 -20.22 17.81
CA ILE A 80 -14.88 -21.07 17.31
C ILE A 80 -14.54 -22.55 17.49
N LEU A 81 -13.32 -22.94 17.10
CA LEU A 81 -12.82 -24.30 17.29
C LEU A 81 -12.85 -24.69 18.77
N TYR A 82 -12.34 -23.86 19.67
CA TYR A 82 -12.41 -24.13 21.11
C TYR A 82 -13.86 -24.34 21.60
N LYS A 83 -14.81 -23.51 21.16
CA LYS A 83 -16.24 -23.67 21.51
C LYS A 83 -16.84 -24.97 20.95
N LEU A 84 -16.43 -25.41 19.76
CA LEU A 84 -16.88 -26.66 19.17
C LEU A 84 -16.29 -27.86 19.93
N LYS A 85 -15.01 -27.81 20.32
CA LYS A 85 -14.37 -28.84 21.16
C LYS A 85 -15.10 -29.00 22.48
N MET A 86 -15.41 -27.89 23.15
CA MET A 86 -16.17 -27.88 24.41
C MET A 86 -17.59 -28.46 24.28
N ARG A 87 -18.16 -28.50 23.07
CA ARG A 87 -19.46 -29.13 22.78
C ARG A 87 -19.34 -30.60 22.39
N GLY A 88 -18.13 -31.18 22.46
CA GLY A 88 -17.86 -32.59 22.14
C GLY A 88 -17.59 -32.85 20.66
N CYS A 89 -17.43 -31.81 19.83
CA CYS A 89 -17.06 -32.00 18.43
C CYS A 89 -15.58 -32.37 18.31
N LYS A 90 -15.28 -33.39 17.50
CA LYS A 90 -13.91 -33.75 17.12
C LYS A 90 -13.35 -32.71 16.15
N ILE A 91 -12.15 -32.22 16.43
CA ILE A 91 -11.49 -31.20 15.61
C ILE A 91 -10.23 -31.80 15.01
N THR A 92 -10.20 -31.81 13.68
CA THR A 92 -9.04 -32.20 12.88
C THR A 92 -8.42 -30.97 12.24
N ILE A 93 -7.13 -30.72 12.51
CA ILE A 93 -6.33 -29.68 11.87
C ILE A 93 -5.23 -30.39 11.09
N ASN A 94 -5.09 -30.09 9.79
CA ASN A 94 -4.11 -30.72 8.91
C ASN A 94 -4.11 -32.27 8.92
N GLY A 95 -5.28 -32.88 9.06
CA GLY A 95 -5.43 -34.34 9.07
C GLY A 95 -5.14 -35.01 10.42
N GLU A 96 -4.67 -34.25 11.42
CA GLU A 96 -4.45 -34.75 12.76
C GLU A 96 -5.57 -34.29 13.70
N GLU A 97 -6.12 -35.24 14.48
CA GLU A 97 -7.10 -34.93 15.51
C GLU A 97 -6.37 -34.28 16.69
N VAL A 98 -6.81 -33.08 17.09
CA VAL A 98 -6.18 -32.32 18.18
C VAL A 98 -6.51 -32.99 19.51
N LYS A 99 -5.66 -33.93 19.92
CA LYS A 99 -5.67 -34.57 21.24
C LYS A 99 -5.04 -33.63 22.27
N ASP A 100 -5.56 -33.66 23.50
CA ASP A 100 -5.06 -32.86 24.62
C ASP A 100 -3.59 -33.15 24.94
#